data_AF-A0A6G8C2E2-F1
#
_entry.id   AF-A0A6G8C2E2-F1
#
_cell.length_a   1.000
_cell.length_b   1.000
_cell.length_c   1.000
_cell.angle_alpha   90.00
_cell.angle_beta   90.00
_cell.angle_gamma   90.00
#
_symmetry.space_group_name_H-M   'P 1'
#
loop_
_entity.id
_entity.type
_entity.pdbx_description
1 polymer ?
#
loop_
_entity_poly.entity_id
_entity_poly.type
_entity_poly.pdbx_seq_one_letter_code
_entity_poly.pdbx_strand_id
1 'polypeptide(L)'
;MKTPLRTIAASLLLVASTAPALAEMSAQQREFADSMILCNSHALLLHMYTQGNDDKPLPGIPKPVDYRELAYKTAGKEYVGQWLESSTVRDKAVEQLGALMNTKPYEGLSEKERDDHMASTWSKIITTCNDYAAAGPAKAKESKSKDKAKSK
;
A
#
# COMPACT_ATOMS: atom_id res chain seq x y z
N MET A 1 -13.38 68.76 -32.98
CA MET A 1 -14.34 68.67 -31.85
C MET A 1 -14.58 67.20 -31.54
N LYS A 2 -14.83 66.90 -30.26
CA LYS A 2 -14.61 65.62 -29.57
C LYS A 2 -15.66 64.56 -29.94
N THR A 3 -15.23 63.35 -30.29
CA THR A 3 -16.08 62.15 -30.30
C THR A 3 -15.87 61.40 -28.98
N PRO A 4 -16.90 61.14 -28.17
CA PRO A 4 -16.72 60.48 -26.88
C PRO A 4 -16.55 58.97 -27.05
N LEU A 5 -15.43 58.46 -26.53
CA LEU A 5 -15.30 57.08 -26.07
C LEU A 5 -16.42 56.78 -25.06
N ARG A 6 -17.29 55.82 -25.38
CA ARG A 6 -18.13 55.13 -24.39
C ARG A 6 -18.01 53.62 -24.61
N THR A 7 -17.04 53.06 -23.90
CA THR A 7 -17.15 51.86 -23.07
C THR A 7 -18.44 51.05 -23.26
N ILE A 8 -18.35 49.90 -23.94
CA ILE A 8 -19.18 48.73 -23.63
C ILE A 8 -18.21 47.59 -23.35
N ALA A 9 -18.03 47.36 -22.06
CA ALA A 9 -17.35 46.20 -21.52
C ALA A 9 -18.34 45.04 -21.37
N ALA A 10 -17.75 43.85 -21.21
CA ALA A 10 -18.33 42.65 -20.62
C ALA A 10 -19.26 41.83 -21.52
N SER A 11 -18.72 40.76 -22.08
CA SER A 11 -19.18 39.37 -21.81
C SER A 11 -18.35 38.38 -22.63
N LEU A 12 -17.15 38.09 -22.15
CA LEU A 12 -16.37 36.91 -22.58
C LEU A 12 -15.56 36.49 -21.37
N LEU A 13 -15.61 35.19 -21.05
CA LEU A 13 -15.05 34.49 -19.89
C LEU A 13 -16.02 34.31 -18.72
N LEU A 14 -16.66 33.15 -18.69
CA LEU A 14 -16.57 32.20 -17.57
C LEU A 14 -17.34 30.92 -17.95
N VAL A 15 -16.86 30.23 -19.01
CA VAL A 15 -17.00 28.77 -19.00
C VAL A 15 -15.89 28.31 -18.07
N ALA A 16 -16.17 28.38 -16.77
CA ALA A 16 -15.36 27.72 -15.76
C ALA A 16 -15.36 26.25 -16.15
N SER A 17 -14.29 25.85 -16.81
CA SER A 17 -13.98 24.45 -17.04
C SER A 17 -13.81 23.86 -15.66
N THR A 18 -14.88 23.26 -15.12
CA THR A 18 -14.77 22.36 -13.98
C THR A 18 -14.10 21.10 -14.50
N ALA A 19 -12.83 21.22 -14.90
CA ALA A 19 -11.93 20.10 -14.81
C ALA A 19 -12.06 19.65 -13.35
N PRO A 20 -12.48 18.41 -13.06
CA PRO A 20 -12.44 17.94 -11.70
C PRO A 20 -10.98 18.12 -11.27
N ALA A 21 -10.75 19.03 -10.32
CA ALA A 21 -9.48 19.11 -9.66
C ALA A 21 -9.26 17.70 -9.09
N LEU A 22 -8.39 16.92 -9.73
CA LEU A 22 -7.82 15.73 -9.15
C LEU A 22 -7.24 16.20 -7.84
N ALA A 23 -7.99 16.00 -6.75
CA ALA A 23 -7.57 16.44 -5.43
C ALA A 23 -6.17 15.84 -5.21
N GLU A 24 -5.18 16.72 -5.08
CA GLU A 24 -3.79 16.31 -4.98
C GLU A 24 -3.67 15.39 -3.76
N MET A 25 -3.37 14.12 -4.00
CA MET A 25 -3.34 13.11 -2.95
C MET A 25 -2.34 13.52 -1.87
N SER A 26 -2.80 13.58 -0.61
CA SER A 26 -1.91 13.92 0.50
C SER A 26 -0.79 12.87 0.64
N ALA A 27 0.36 13.29 1.17
CA ALA A 27 1.48 12.37 1.42
C ALA A 27 1.08 11.16 2.29
N GLN A 28 0.11 11.33 3.20
CA GLN A 28 -0.40 10.27 4.08
C GLN A 28 -1.23 9.25 3.32
N GLN A 29 -2.11 9.71 2.43
CA GLN A 29 -2.89 8.84 1.56
C GLN A 29 -1.97 8.07 0.61
N ARG A 30 -0.92 8.73 0.09
CA ARG A 30 0.09 8.07 -0.75
C ARG A 30 0.83 6.98 0.01
N GLU A 31 1.40 7.30 1.19
CA GLU A 31 2.14 6.34 2.01
C GLU A 31 1.28 5.14 2.42
N PHE A 32 0.03 5.39 2.79
CA PHE A 32 -0.92 4.33 3.11
C PHE A 32 -1.23 3.46 1.89
N ALA A 33 -1.50 4.07 0.74
CA ALA A 33 -1.78 3.32 -0.50
C ALA A 33 -0.57 2.49 -0.94
N ASP A 34 0.64 3.05 -0.92
CA ASP A 34 1.88 2.34 -1.24
C ASP A 34 2.09 1.13 -0.31
N SER A 35 1.78 1.29 0.98
CA SER A 35 1.84 0.21 1.96
C SER A 35 0.80 -0.87 1.69
N MET A 36 -0.43 -0.50 1.31
CA MET A 36 -1.47 -1.44 0.92
C MET A 36 -1.11 -2.20 -0.38
N ILE A 37 -0.47 -1.54 -1.33
CA ILE A 37 0.04 -2.17 -2.56
C ILE A 37 1.13 -3.21 -2.22
N LEU A 38 2.04 -2.88 -1.30
CA LEU A 38 3.05 -3.81 -0.81
C LEU A 38 2.42 -5.00 -0.05
N CYS A 39 1.47 -4.73 0.85
CA CYS A 39 0.74 -5.77 1.57
C CYS A 39 -0.07 -6.68 0.64
N ASN A 40 -0.65 -6.14 -0.43
CA ASN A 40 -1.28 -6.93 -1.48
C ASN A 40 -0.29 -7.88 -2.16
N SER A 41 0.95 -7.42 -2.40
CA SER A 41 1.99 -8.28 -2.97
C SER A 41 2.37 -9.44 -2.02
N HIS A 42 2.47 -9.17 -0.71
CA HIS A 42 2.65 -10.23 0.30
C HIS A 42 1.48 -11.22 0.34
N ALA A 43 0.24 -10.74 0.26
CA ALA A 43 -0.95 -11.60 0.22
C ALA A 43 -0.96 -12.49 -1.03
N LEU A 44 -0.54 -11.98 -2.19
CA LEU A 44 -0.39 -12.76 -3.42
C LEU A 44 0.72 -13.81 -3.30
N LEU A 45 1.87 -13.46 -2.71
CA LEU A 45 2.96 -14.41 -2.46
C LEU A 45 2.50 -15.53 -1.52
N LEU A 46 1.77 -15.21 -0.45
CA LEU A 46 1.15 -16.20 0.43
C LEU A 46 0.17 -17.09 -0.34
N HIS A 47 -0.69 -16.50 -1.17
CA HIS A 47 -1.64 -17.28 -1.98
C HIS A 47 -0.91 -18.29 -2.87
N MET A 48 0.11 -17.86 -3.62
CA MET A 48 0.93 -18.74 -4.46
C MET A 48 1.66 -19.83 -3.65
N TYR A 49 2.15 -19.50 -2.45
CA TYR A 49 2.74 -20.49 -1.56
C TYR A 49 1.72 -21.55 -1.13
N THR A 50 0.47 -21.16 -0.89
CA THR A 50 -0.60 -22.08 -0.46
C THR A 50 -1.34 -22.79 -1.59
N GLN A 51 -1.13 -22.41 -2.86
CA GLN A 51 -1.79 -23.04 -4.02
C GLN A 51 -1.45 -24.54 -4.18
N GLY A 52 -0.41 -25.04 -3.50
CA GLY A 52 -0.11 -26.47 -3.39
C GLY A 52 -0.89 -27.23 -2.30
N ASN A 53 -1.70 -26.55 -1.48
CA ASN A 53 -2.36 -27.10 -0.27
C ASN A 53 -3.90 -27.11 -0.36
N ASP A 54 -4.50 -27.44 -1.51
CA ASP A 54 -5.96 -27.48 -1.72
C ASP A 54 -6.69 -26.18 -1.30
N ASP A 55 -6.06 -25.02 -1.50
CA ASP A 55 -6.53 -23.71 -1.03
C ASP A 55 -6.77 -23.61 0.49
N LYS A 56 -6.28 -24.58 1.28
CA LYS A 56 -6.36 -24.51 2.74
C LYS A 56 -5.32 -23.51 3.24
N PRO A 57 -5.74 -22.45 3.96
CA PRO A 57 -4.79 -21.54 4.58
C PRO A 57 -3.90 -22.35 5.54
N LEU A 58 -2.60 -22.06 5.57
CA LEU A 58 -1.74 -22.68 6.59
C LEU A 58 -2.34 -22.38 7.97
N PRO A 59 -2.42 -23.38 8.86
CA PRO A 59 -3.00 -23.19 10.18
C PRO A 59 -2.25 -22.08 10.93
N GLY A 60 -2.99 -21.15 11.51
CA GLY A 60 -2.44 -20.05 12.33
C GLY A 60 -2.02 -18.79 11.56
N ILE A 61 -2.12 -18.76 10.22
CA ILE A 61 -1.95 -17.51 9.46
C ILE A 61 -3.30 -16.77 9.42
N PRO A 62 -3.35 -15.49 9.85
CA PRO A 62 -4.57 -14.69 9.73
C PRO A 62 -4.94 -14.47 8.27
N LYS A 63 -6.24 -14.34 7.98
CA LYS A 63 -6.71 -14.02 6.64
C LYS A 63 -6.26 -12.59 6.27
N PRO A 64 -5.63 -12.39 5.09
CA PRO A 64 -5.33 -11.06 4.60
C PRO A 64 -6.63 -10.26 4.37
N VAL A 65 -6.66 -8.99 4.76
CA VAL A 65 -7.73 -8.08 4.32
C VAL A 65 -7.54 -7.70 2.85
N ASP A 66 -8.57 -7.12 2.24
CA ASP A 66 -8.50 -6.68 0.83
C ASP A 66 -7.67 -5.39 0.69
N TYR A 67 -6.34 -5.54 0.75
CA TYR A 67 -5.40 -4.41 0.68
C TYR A 67 -5.52 -3.67 -0.66
N ARG A 68 -5.77 -4.37 -1.77
CA ARG A 68 -5.97 -3.73 -3.07
C ARG A 68 -7.15 -2.78 -3.04
N GLU A 69 -8.28 -3.21 -2.48
CA GLU A 69 -9.46 -2.35 -2.37
C GLU A 69 -9.21 -1.15 -1.45
N LEU A 70 -8.45 -1.33 -0.36
CA LEU A 70 -8.04 -0.22 0.52
C LEU A 70 -7.13 0.79 -0.22
N ALA A 71 -6.20 0.31 -1.04
CA ALA A 71 -5.37 1.17 -1.89
C ALA A 71 -6.23 1.95 -2.90
N TYR A 72 -7.16 1.28 -3.59
CA TYR A 72 -8.07 1.91 -4.54
C TYR A 72 -8.95 2.98 -3.90
N LYS A 73 -9.50 2.72 -2.71
CA LYS A 73 -10.28 3.71 -1.97
C LYS A 73 -9.47 4.93 -1.56
N THR A 74 -8.16 4.77 -1.36
CA THR A 74 -7.29 5.83 -0.85
C THR A 74 -6.68 6.68 -1.95
N ALA A 75 -6.20 6.06 -3.03
CA ALA A 75 -5.39 6.70 -4.06
C ALA A 75 -5.99 6.63 -5.48
N GLY A 76 -7.12 5.92 -5.65
CA GLY A 76 -7.75 5.71 -6.94
C GLY A 76 -7.11 4.58 -7.76
N LYS A 77 -7.87 4.08 -8.74
CA LYS A 77 -7.48 2.92 -9.57
C LYS A 77 -6.28 3.21 -10.47
N GLU A 78 -6.18 4.42 -10.99
CA GLU A 78 -5.12 4.79 -11.93
C GLU A 78 -3.75 4.74 -11.25
N TYR A 79 -3.60 5.42 -10.10
CA TYR A 79 -2.38 5.39 -9.31
C TYR A 79 -1.99 3.96 -8.91
N VAL A 80 -2.94 3.22 -8.34
CA VAL A 80 -2.68 1.87 -7.82
C VAL A 80 -2.38 0.89 -8.96
N GLY A 81 -3.06 1.00 -10.10
CA GLY A 81 -2.85 0.14 -11.27
C GLY A 81 -1.41 0.24 -11.80
N GLN A 82 -0.86 1.45 -11.90
CA GLN A 82 0.52 1.67 -12.31
C GLN A 82 1.53 0.93 -11.42
N TRP A 83 1.27 0.85 -10.11
CA TRP A 83 2.15 0.18 -9.16
C TRP A 83 1.94 -1.33 -9.08
N LEU A 84 0.72 -1.82 -9.28
CA LEU A 84 0.44 -3.26 -9.30
C LEU A 84 1.06 -3.95 -10.52
N GLU A 85 1.21 -3.25 -11.63
CA GLU A 85 1.90 -3.72 -12.83
C GLU A 85 3.43 -3.59 -12.72
N SER A 86 3.93 -2.85 -11.73
CA SER A 86 5.35 -2.61 -11.52
C SER A 86 6.01 -3.81 -10.82
N SER A 87 7.14 -4.27 -11.37
CA SER A 87 7.98 -5.27 -10.69
C SER A 87 8.55 -4.77 -9.37
N THR A 88 8.72 -3.46 -9.21
CA THR A 88 9.37 -2.84 -8.05
C THR A 88 8.72 -3.23 -6.72
N VAL A 89 7.38 -3.23 -6.66
CA VAL A 89 6.66 -3.56 -5.42
C VAL A 89 6.78 -5.05 -5.12
N ARG A 90 6.65 -5.90 -6.14
CA ARG A 90 6.83 -7.34 -6.02
C ARG A 90 8.23 -7.67 -5.52
N ASP A 91 9.25 -7.09 -6.12
CA ASP A 91 10.65 -7.36 -5.79
C ASP A 91 10.95 -6.93 -4.36
N LYS A 92 10.41 -5.78 -3.91
CA LYS A 92 10.46 -5.35 -2.52
C LYS A 92 9.75 -6.32 -1.57
N ALA A 93 8.60 -6.87 -1.95
CA ALA A 93 7.90 -7.87 -1.14
C ALA A 93 8.73 -9.16 -1.00
N VAL A 94 9.32 -9.64 -2.10
CA VAL A 94 10.21 -10.81 -2.11
C VAL A 94 11.45 -10.57 -1.26
N GLU A 95 12.06 -9.39 -1.34
CA GLU A 95 13.21 -9.02 -0.51
C GLU A 95 12.86 -9.06 0.99
N GLN A 96 11.73 -8.45 1.38
CA GLN A 96 11.26 -8.47 2.77
C GLN A 96 10.97 -9.90 3.27
N LEU A 97 10.34 -10.72 2.43
CA LEU A 97 10.10 -12.12 2.75
C LEU A 97 11.41 -12.89 2.90
N GLY A 98 12.34 -12.75 1.96
CA GLY A 98 13.66 -13.38 2.00
C GLY A 98 14.44 -13.02 3.25
N ALA A 99 14.45 -11.75 3.64
CA ALA A 99 15.09 -11.30 4.88
C ALA A 99 14.52 -11.97 6.13
N LEU A 100 13.19 -12.17 6.19
CA LEU A 100 12.54 -12.85 7.31
C LEU A 100 12.78 -14.36 7.29
N MET A 101 12.69 -15.01 6.13
CA MET A 101 12.94 -16.45 6.00
C MET A 101 14.38 -16.80 6.40
N ASN A 102 15.35 -15.96 6.03
CA ASN A 102 16.77 -16.16 6.33
C ASN A 102 17.17 -15.89 7.79
N THR A 103 16.24 -15.50 8.66
CA THR A 103 16.51 -15.39 10.11
C THR A 103 16.78 -16.74 10.78
N LYS A 104 16.33 -17.84 10.16
CA LYS A 104 16.61 -19.21 10.60
C LYS A 104 17.02 -20.04 9.38
N PRO A 105 18.32 -20.38 9.18
CA PRO A 105 18.74 -21.21 8.06
C PRO A 105 18.06 -22.59 8.14
N TYR A 106 17.67 -23.14 6.98
CA TYR A 106 16.92 -24.41 6.92
C TYR A 106 17.79 -25.64 7.09
N GLU A 107 19.10 -25.49 6.98
CA GLU A 107 20.05 -26.58 7.18
C GLU A 107 19.96 -27.10 8.63
N GLY A 108 19.75 -28.41 8.77
CA GLY A 108 19.60 -29.05 10.08
C GLY A 108 18.23 -28.92 10.74
N LEU A 109 17.26 -28.21 10.14
CA LEU A 109 15.89 -28.15 10.65
C LEU A 109 15.08 -29.37 10.22
N SER A 110 14.30 -29.92 11.15
CA SER A 110 13.24 -30.87 10.82
C SER A 110 12.15 -30.23 9.96
N GLU A 111 11.34 -31.05 9.28
CA GLU A 111 10.21 -30.58 8.48
C GLU A 111 9.24 -29.71 9.30
N LYS A 112 8.88 -30.19 10.49
CA LYS A 112 8.03 -29.45 11.42
C LYS A 112 8.62 -28.08 11.79
N GLU A 113 9.93 -28.00 12.02
CA GLU A 113 10.57 -26.72 12.37
C GLU A 113 10.62 -25.73 11.20
N ARG A 114 10.71 -26.24 9.97
CA ARG A 114 10.60 -25.39 8.77
C ARG A 114 9.18 -24.89 8.61
N ASP A 115 8.19 -25.75 8.80
CA ASP A 115 6.78 -25.38 8.71
C ASP A 115 6.38 -24.36 9.78
N ASP A 116 6.79 -24.58 11.03
CA ASP A 116 6.54 -23.66 12.14
C ASP A 116 7.20 -22.29 11.87
N HIS A 117 8.41 -22.27 11.30
CA HIS A 117 9.10 -21.04 10.90
C HIS A 117 8.41 -20.31 9.74
N MET A 118 7.93 -21.05 8.75
CA MET A 118 7.17 -20.49 7.62
C MET A 118 5.83 -19.91 8.08
N ALA A 119 5.09 -20.65 8.91
CA ALA A 119 3.85 -20.18 9.51
C ALA A 119 4.06 -18.92 10.35
N SER A 120 5.12 -18.89 11.17
CA SER A 120 5.49 -17.70 11.96
C SER A 120 5.83 -16.49 11.09
N THR A 121 6.64 -16.71 10.04
CA THR A 121 7.05 -15.65 9.10
C THR A 121 5.83 -15.03 8.41
N TRP A 122 4.96 -15.85 7.82
CA TRP A 122 3.77 -15.35 7.17
C TRP A 122 2.79 -14.71 8.16
N SER A 123 2.59 -15.30 9.34
CA SER A 123 1.73 -14.74 10.37
C SER A 123 2.19 -13.35 10.78
N LYS A 124 3.50 -13.14 10.95
CA LYS A 124 4.08 -11.83 11.25
C LYS A 124 3.81 -10.80 10.14
N ILE A 125 4.04 -11.17 8.88
CA ILE A 125 3.82 -10.28 7.73
C ILE A 125 2.34 -9.87 7.65
N ILE A 126 1.43 -10.84 7.63
CA ILE A 126 0.00 -10.56 7.44
C ILE A 126 -0.60 -9.85 8.65
N THR A 127 -0.18 -10.17 9.87
CA THR A 127 -0.61 -9.43 11.07
C THR A 127 -0.18 -7.98 10.98
N THR A 128 1.08 -7.72 10.63
CA THR A 128 1.60 -6.35 10.48
C THR A 128 0.81 -5.57 9.42
N CYS A 129 0.54 -6.20 8.28
CA CYS A 129 -0.26 -5.59 7.22
C CYS A 129 -1.71 -5.34 7.65
N ASN A 130 -2.35 -6.29 8.35
CA ASN A 130 -3.71 -6.14 8.87
C ASN A 130 -3.79 -5.03 9.91
N ASP A 131 -2.83 -4.95 10.82
CA ASP A 131 -2.78 -3.91 11.86
C ASP A 131 -2.62 -2.52 11.24
N TYR A 132 -1.74 -2.38 10.25
CA TYR A 132 -1.55 -1.11 9.54
C TYR A 132 -2.79 -0.74 8.71
N ALA A 133 -3.43 -1.72 8.06
CA ALA A 133 -4.68 -1.51 7.33
C ALA A 133 -5.81 -1.03 8.27
N ALA A 134 -5.94 -1.64 9.45
CA ALA A 134 -6.93 -1.25 10.47
C ALA A 134 -6.66 0.15 11.03
N ALA A 135 -5.39 0.55 11.13
CA ALA A 135 -4.98 1.87 11.61
C ALA A 135 -5.33 3.01 10.63
N GLY A 136 -5.42 2.72 9.33
CA GLY A 136 -5.79 3.66 8.29
C GLY A 136 -4.76 4.78 8.02
N PRO A 137 -5.05 5.69 7.07
CA PRO A 137 -4.09 6.71 6.60
C PRO A 137 -3.71 7.75 7.66
N ALA A 138 -4.52 7.93 8.72
CA ALA A 138 -4.26 8.91 9.78
C ALA A 138 -3.04 8.55 10.66
N LYS A 139 -2.69 7.26 10.78
CA LYS A 139 -1.56 6.79 11.61
C LYS A 139 -0.20 6.89 10.94
N ALA A 140 -0.12 7.14 9.63
CA ALA A 140 1.13 7.46 8.93
C ALA A 140 1.85 8.72 9.51
N LYS A 141 1.16 9.52 10.34
CA LYS A 141 1.73 10.65 11.10
C LYS A 141 2.70 10.23 12.22
N GLU A 142 2.51 9.08 12.87
CA GLU A 142 3.21 8.78 14.12
C GLU A 142 4.63 8.21 13.93
N SER A 143 4.87 7.52 12.82
CA SER A 143 6.19 6.94 12.51
C SER A 143 7.25 8.03 12.33
N LYS A 144 6.94 9.10 11.58
CA LYS A 144 7.91 10.20 11.34
C LYS A 144 8.07 11.20 12.48
N SER A 145 7.08 11.30 13.39
CA SER A 145 7.19 12.18 14.56
C SER A 145 8.09 11.58 15.65
N LYS A 146 8.05 10.26 15.84
CA LYS A 146 8.88 9.58 16.84
C LYS A 146 10.36 9.47 16.44
N ASP A 147 10.67 9.38 15.15
CA ASP A 147 12.07 9.36 14.68
C ASP A 147 12.74 10.74 14.81
N LYS A 148 12.00 11.84 14.69
CA LYS A 148 12.53 13.18 14.99
C LYS A 148 12.68 13.48 16.48
N ALA A 149 11.91 12.81 17.35
CA ALA A 149 11.97 13.02 18.79
C ALA A 149 13.11 12.26 19.49
N LYS A 150 13.75 11.29 18.81
CA LYS A 150 14.88 10.51 19.35
C LYS A 150 16.26 11.00 18.86
N SER A 151 16.28 11.99 17.97
CA SER A 151 17.48 12.72 17.54
C SER A 151 17.45 14.15 18.09
N LYS A 152 17.53 14.29 19.40
CA LYS A 152 17.88 15.55 20.07
C LYS A 152 18.53 15.28 21.42
#